data_AF-A0A1H7TY12-F1
#
_entry.id   AF-A0A1H7TY12-F1
#
_cell.length_a   1.000
_cell.length_b   1.000
_cell.length_c   1.000
_cell.angle_alpha   90.00
_cell.angle_beta   90.00
_cell.angle_gamma   90.00
#
_symmetry.space_group_name_H-M   'P 1'
#
loop_
_entity.id
_entity.type
_entity.pdbx_description
1 polymer ?
#
loop_
_entity_poly.entity_id
_entity_poly.type
_entity_poly.pdbx_seq_one_letter_code
_entity_poly.pdbx_strand_id
1 'polypeptide(L)'
;MWNCVNRSGWRQGWNGLLLLVFALPASAADYALSPDGNTVVRVVPQTTISSASFNTALLTGEYPGWTVSLANAAGGVVTPGTYTAGWQGGGGGAMFTASYSQTNAVAAGHQLHWVQVIDTNQPAGGTSTPYIDPRPNDDTLPFYWTTAEVAGKSTSKTVSFSDFSRRPPTALSSVNPVTWNASLYAVEYDGNNSITVHDGVSWGWNMKPATVGNSGGVFASPSPTCPPATCSGIGTSAVSWGLGDPGSLSFAATAFAPVVGDLFKVGTLTYHNGATQVGSAVDALGLDIALNFTNVTEANLTYHSQLSITNTPNTDDPVASADFVRFTNGAFSNTFNVVEGGTATADLMARLTPVLGVTPALVGGGDKDPNTMPGLAVLGFELELIGFANATAGGFVTSVIPEPATMVLWMAGLFGLGLAQRRRGRPAAGAGAGV
;
A
#
# COMPACT_ATOMS: atom_id res chain seq x y z
N MET A 1 -6.53 -51.96 -62.21
CA MET A 1 -6.36 -50.59 -62.76
C MET A 1 -5.66 -49.77 -61.68
N TRP A 2 -4.32 -49.71 -61.63
CA TRP A 2 -3.45 -48.79 -62.39
C TRP A 2 -3.99 -47.34 -62.42
N ASN A 3 -3.49 -46.47 -61.54
CA ASN A 3 -2.48 -45.48 -61.93
C ASN A 3 -2.03 -44.58 -60.77
N CYS A 4 -0.70 -44.46 -60.64
CA CYS A 4 0.02 -43.37 -60.01
C CYS A 4 -0.22 -42.04 -60.74
N VAL A 5 -0.30 -40.91 -60.03
CA VAL A 5 0.26 -39.63 -60.49
C VAL A 5 0.83 -38.85 -59.31
N ASN A 6 2.12 -38.57 -59.43
CA ASN A 6 2.95 -37.68 -58.64
C ASN A 6 2.78 -36.25 -59.20
N ARG A 7 2.63 -35.21 -58.36
CA ARG A 7 2.92 -33.83 -58.76
C ARG A 7 3.59 -33.03 -57.65
N SER A 8 4.74 -32.52 -58.05
CA SER A 8 5.65 -31.59 -57.42
C SER A 8 5.06 -30.20 -57.19
N GLY A 9 5.42 -29.62 -56.05
CA GLY A 9 6.23 -28.40 -56.04
C GLY A 9 5.49 -27.07 -55.92
N TRP A 10 5.64 -26.42 -54.76
CA TRP A 10 5.82 -24.96 -54.66
C TRP A 10 6.79 -24.66 -53.51
N ARG A 11 7.95 -24.12 -53.86
CA ARG A 11 8.88 -23.46 -52.93
C ARG A 11 8.34 -22.05 -52.68
N GLN A 12 8.13 -21.67 -51.43
CA GLN A 12 8.14 -20.26 -51.03
C GLN A 12 9.11 -20.12 -49.86
N GLY A 13 10.19 -19.40 -50.13
CA GLY A 13 11.14 -18.98 -49.11
C GLY A 13 10.52 -17.88 -48.27
N TRP A 14 10.57 -18.05 -46.96
CA TRP A 14 10.39 -17.00 -45.97
C TRP A 14 11.61 -17.06 -45.03
N ASN A 15 12.69 -16.39 -45.44
CA ASN A 15 13.75 -15.99 -44.53
C ASN A 15 13.30 -14.68 -43.86
N GLY A 16 12.32 -14.78 -42.97
CA GLY A 16 12.00 -13.74 -42.01
C GLY A 16 12.81 -14.01 -40.76
N LEU A 17 13.99 -13.38 -40.66
CA LEU A 17 14.76 -13.32 -39.42
C LEU A 17 13.91 -12.55 -38.39
N LEU A 18 13.10 -13.29 -37.63
CA LEU A 18 12.34 -12.76 -36.51
C LEU A 18 13.35 -12.36 -35.43
N LEU A 19 13.67 -11.07 -35.39
CA LEU A 19 14.40 -10.47 -34.29
C LEU A 19 13.50 -10.59 -33.05
N LEU A 20 13.69 -11.66 -32.27
CA LEU A 20 13.17 -11.72 -30.91
C LEU A 20 13.90 -10.61 -30.14
N VAL A 21 13.25 -9.46 -30.00
CA VAL A 21 13.55 -8.54 -28.92
C VAL A 21 13.21 -9.31 -27.65
N PHE A 22 14.25 -9.80 -26.97
CA PHE A 22 14.09 -10.27 -25.60
C PHE A 22 13.54 -9.08 -24.81
N ALA A 23 12.27 -9.18 -24.40
CA ALA A 23 11.76 -8.35 -23.34
C ALA A 23 12.71 -8.52 -22.15
N LEU A 24 13.28 -7.41 -21.69
CA LEU A 24 14.11 -7.38 -20.50
C LEU A 24 13.33 -8.04 -19.35
N PRO A 25 14.02 -8.82 -18.49
CA PRO A 25 13.38 -9.52 -17.38
C PRO A 25 12.69 -8.53 -16.45
N ALA A 26 11.67 -9.04 -15.72
CA ALA A 26 10.83 -8.36 -14.73
C ALA A 26 11.43 -7.05 -14.22
N SER A 27 10.70 -5.94 -14.44
CA SER A 27 11.03 -4.63 -13.90
C SER A 27 11.48 -4.79 -12.45
N ALA A 28 12.69 -4.34 -12.14
CA ALA A 28 13.09 -4.10 -10.76
C ALA A 28 11.92 -3.40 -10.04
N ALA A 29 11.55 -3.83 -8.84
CA ALA A 29 10.36 -3.28 -8.19
C ALA A 29 10.54 -1.76 -8.04
N ASP A 30 9.79 -0.99 -8.83
CA ASP A 30 9.83 0.48 -8.82
C ASP A 30 9.36 1.04 -7.47
N TYR A 31 8.72 0.21 -6.65
CA TYR A 31 8.24 0.55 -5.32
C TYR A 31 8.31 -0.62 -4.33
N ALA A 32 8.30 -0.29 -3.05
CA ALA A 32 8.18 -1.24 -1.95
C ALA A 32 7.34 -0.66 -0.81
N LEU A 33 6.39 -1.44 -0.32
CA LEU A 33 5.59 -1.12 0.87
C LEU A 33 6.30 -1.58 2.14
N SER A 34 6.18 -0.80 3.22
CA SER A 34 6.71 -1.18 4.54
C SER A 34 6.03 -2.46 5.04
N PRO A 35 6.67 -3.23 5.94
CA PRO A 35 6.08 -4.45 6.47
C PRO A 35 4.71 -4.26 7.15
N ASP A 36 4.45 -3.07 7.69
CA ASP A 36 3.17 -2.67 8.28
C ASP A 36 2.19 -2.03 7.26
N GLY A 37 2.61 -1.87 6.00
CA GLY A 37 1.83 -1.28 4.91
C GLY A 37 1.62 0.24 5.00
N ASN A 38 2.15 0.92 6.02
CA ASN A 38 1.91 2.36 6.25
C ASN A 38 2.67 3.28 5.30
N THR A 39 3.78 2.81 4.75
CA THR A 39 4.73 3.64 4.00
C THR A 39 5.08 2.97 2.68
N VAL A 40 5.25 3.77 1.64
CA VAL A 40 5.75 3.33 0.34
C VAL A 40 7.05 4.05 0.03
N VAL A 41 8.01 3.31 -0.51
CA VAL A 41 9.22 3.86 -1.12
C VAL A 41 9.16 3.61 -2.61
N ARG A 42 9.55 4.60 -3.41
CA ARG A 42 9.65 4.51 -4.87
C ARG A 42 11.00 4.98 -5.35
N VAL A 43 11.65 4.23 -6.23
CA VAL A 43 12.88 4.68 -6.87
C VAL A 43 12.61 5.86 -7.82
N VAL A 44 13.59 6.75 -7.96
CA VAL A 44 13.59 7.83 -8.95
C VAL A 44 14.32 7.34 -10.21
N PRO A 45 13.89 7.67 -11.45
CA PRO A 45 14.61 7.25 -12.64
C PRO A 45 16.10 7.61 -12.60
N GLN A 46 16.96 6.65 -12.94
CA GLN A 46 18.39 6.90 -13.06
C GLN A 46 18.70 7.76 -14.27
N THR A 47 19.73 8.59 -14.15
CA THR A 47 20.27 9.33 -15.30
C THR A 47 21.78 9.29 -15.29
N THR A 48 22.40 9.21 -16.47
CA THR A 48 23.83 9.45 -16.60
C THR A 48 24.10 10.93 -16.35
N ILE A 49 25.13 11.25 -15.57
CA ILE A 49 25.53 12.63 -15.24
C ILE A 49 26.97 12.86 -15.69
N SER A 50 27.26 14.05 -16.21
CA SER A 50 28.62 14.37 -16.66
C SER A 50 29.51 14.76 -15.48
N SER A 51 30.81 14.46 -15.58
CA SER A 51 31.85 14.99 -14.68
C SER A 51 31.83 16.52 -14.61
N ALA A 52 31.41 17.20 -15.70
CA ALA A 52 31.23 18.65 -15.75
C ALA A 52 30.21 19.19 -14.73
N SER A 53 29.28 18.36 -14.27
CA SER A 53 28.29 18.72 -13.25
C SER A 53 28.77 18.47 -11.82
N PHE A 54 29.98 17.95 -11.62
CA PHE A 54 30.51 17.68 -10.30
C PHE A 54 30.68 18.97 -9.48
N ASN A 55 30.15 18.99 -8.26
CA ASN A 55 30.20 20.16 -7.40
C ASN A 55 31.57 20.28 -6.70
N THR A 56 32.54 20.85 -7.42
CA THR A 56 33.91 21.06 -6.94
C THR A 56 33.96 21.96 -5.70
N ALA A 57 33.07 22.95 -5.61
CA ALA A 57 32.99 23.88 -4.47
C ALA A 57 32.54 23.16 -3.19
N LEU A 58 31.60 22.22 -3.29
CA LEU A 58 31.18 21.40 -2.15
C LEU A 58 32.34 20.55 -1.62
N LEU A 59 33.05 19.84 -2.51
CA LEU A 59 34.17 18.99 -2.10
C LEU A 59 35.29 19.79 -1.45
N THR A 60 35.70 20.89 -2.08
CA THR A 60 36.79 21.72 -1.52
C THR A 60 36.38 22.50 -0.27
N GLY A 61 35.07 22.76 -0.09
CA GLY A 61 34.52 23.34 1.13
C GLY A 61 34.51 22.36 2.31
N GLU A 62 34.09 21.11 2.08
CA GLU A 62 34.07 20.06 3.12
C GLU A 62 35.46 19.47 3.40
N TYR A 63 36.32 19.43 2.37
CA TYR A 63 37.67 18.88 2.43
C TYR A 63 38.67 19.92 1.89
N PRO A 64 39.07 20.91 2.72
CA PRO A 64 40.01 21.94 2.32
C PRO A 64 41.36 21.36 1.88
N GLY A 65 41.94 21.93 0.82
CA GLY A 65 43.24 21.52 0.28
C GLY A 65 43.18 20.41 -0.78
N TRP A 66 41.99 19.94 -1.13
CA TRP A 66 41.80 19.01 -2.24
C TRP A 66 41.81 19.74 -3.60
N THR A 67 42.41 19.08 -4.59
CA THR A 67 42.42 19.51 -5.99
C THR A 67 41.53 18.59 -6.80
N VAL A 68 40.65 19.17 -7.62
CA VAL A 68 39.70 18.42 -8.46
C VAL A 68 39.95 18.74 -9.92
N SER A 69 40.23 17.70 -10.71
CA SER A 69 40.21 17.75 -12.17
C SER A 69 39.02 16.96 -12.70
N LEU A 70 38.56 17.31 -13.91
CA LEU A 70 37.45 16.64 -14.56
C LEU A 70 37.99 15.86 -15.77
N ALA A 71 37.67 14.57 -15.83
CA ALA A 71 38.06 13.74 -16.97
C ALA A 71 37.30 14.17 -18.22
N ASN A 72 37.98 14.08 -19.37
CA ASN A 72 37.30 14.11 -20.66
C ASN A 72 36.44 12.84 -20.79
N ALA A 73 35.24 12.96 -21.36
CA ALA A 73 34.20 11.91 -21.42
C ALA A 73 34.61 10.57 -22.08
N ALA A 74 35.83 10.43 -22.61
CA ALA A 74 36.26 9.27 -23.43
C ALA A 74 36.99 8.15 -22.66
N GLY A 75 37.14 8.22 -21.33
CA GLY A 75 38.04 7.33 -20.58
C GLY A 75 37.43 6.08 -19.95
N GLY A 76 36.16 6.12 -19.56
CA GLY A 76 35.51 5.03 -18.83
C GLY A 76 33.99 5.16 -18.76
N VAL A 77 33.34 4.11 -18.27
CA VAL A 77 31.88 3.95 -18.27
C VAL A 77 31.42 3.48 -16.90
N VAL A 78 30.44 4.19 -16.33
CA VAL A 78 29.65 3.71 -15.20
C VAL A 78 28.51 2.85 -15.74
N THR A 79 28.45 1.61 -15.28
CA THR A 79 27.39 0.64 -15.58
C THR A 79 26.55 0.43 -14.32
N PRO A 80 25.32 0.97 -14.26
CA PRO A 80 24.37 0.69 -13.20
C PRO A 80 24.06 -0.82 -13.12
N GLY A 81 23.96 -1.34 -11.91
CA GLY A 81 23.60 -2.72 -11.60
C GLY A 81 22.18 -2.81 -11.05
N THR A 82 22.02 -3.51 -9.92
CA THR A 82 20.73 -3.65 -9.26
C THR A 82 20.23 -2.31 -8.77
N TYR A 83 18.96 -2.01 -9.01
CA TYR A 83 18.32 -0.80 -8.51
C TYR A 83 16.87 -1.06 -8.13
N THR A 84 16.59 -1.18 -6.85
CA THR A 84 15.30 -1.67 -6.35
C THR A 84 14.91 -0.95 -5.07
N ALA A 85 13.65 -0.51 -4.97
CA ALA A 85 13.11 -0.06 -3.69
C ALA A 85 13.06 -1.22 -2.69
N GLY A 86 13.19 -0.94 -1.40
CA GLY A 86 13.14 -1.98 -0.38
C GLY A 86 13.13 -1.47 1.04
N TRP A 87 13.21 -2.42 1.97
CA TRP A 87 13.19 -2.20 3.41
C TRP A 87 14.31 -2.98 4.10
N GLN A 88 15.16 -2.29 4.87
CA GLN A 88 16.25 -2.91 5.62
C GLN A 88 16.36 -2.29 7.00
N GLY A 89 16.42 -3.11 8.05
CA GLY A 89 16.57 -2.65 9.44
C GLY A 89 15.47 -1.68 9.90
N GLY A 90 14.25 -1.84 9.39
CA GLY A 90 13.12 -0.94 9.69
C GLY A 90 13.11 0.38 8.92
N GLY A 91 14.12 0.66 8.10
CA GLY A 91 14.17 1.83 7.21
C GLY A 91 13.76 1.48 5.78
N GLY A 92 13.07 2.41 5.14
CA GLY A 92 12.68 2.33 3.73
C GLY A 92 13.68 3.08 2.86
N GLY A 93 13.96 2.55 1.68
CA GLY A 93 15.00 3.09 0.82
C GLY A 93 15.13 2.37 -0.52
N ALA A 94 16.32 2.43 -1.10
CA ALA A 94 16.65 1.69 -2.31
C ALA A 94 18.03 1.06 -2.20
N MET A 95 18.13 -0.18 -2.72
CA MET A 95 19.41 -0.81 -3.01
C MET A 95 19.90 -0.32 -4.36
N PHE A 96 21.16 0.08 -4.43
CA PHE A 96 21.80 0.45 -5.68
C PHE A 96 23.20 -0.16 -5.77
N THR A 97 23.49 -0.81 -6.89
CA THR A 97 24.85 -1.22 -7.24
C THR A 97 25.28 -0.60 -8.55
N ALA A 98 26.57 -0.37 -8.71
CA ALA A 98 27.15 0.10 -9.96
C ALA A 98 28.55 -0.47 -10.13
N SER A 99 29.09 -0.35 -11.33
CA SER A 99 30.51 -0.59 -11.58
C SER A 99 31.04 0.50 -12.49
N TYR A 100 32.27 0.93 -12.27
CA TYR A 100 33.00 1.76 -13.21
C TYR A 100 34.09 0.90 -13.85
N SER A 101 34.30 1.09 -15.16
CA SER A 101 35.38 0.46 -15.90
C SER A 101 36.01 1.44 -16.86
N GLN A 102 37.33 1.37 -17.01
CA GLN A 102 38.10 2.17 -17.96
C GLN A 102 39.06 1.31 -18.78
N THR A 103 39.40 1.79 -19.98
CA THR A 103 40.25 1.04 -20.92
C THR A 103 41.69 0.95 -20.42
N ASN A 104 42.22 2.09 -19.96
CA ASN A 104 43.58 2.22 -19.47
C ASN A 104 43.62 1.99 -17.96
N ALA A 105 44.73 1.41 -17.49
CA ALA A 105 44.98 1.35 -16.05
C ALA A 105 45.19 2.78 -15.51
N VAL A 106 44.75 3.04 -14.28
CA VAL A 106 45.17 4.23 -13.52
C VAL A 106 46.69 4.31 -13.44
N ALA A 107 47.23 5.50 -13.24
CA ALA A 107 48.67 5.68 -13.11
C ALA A 107 49.24 4.89 -11.91
N ALA A 108 50.55 4.61 -11.93
CA ALA A 108 51.20 3.91 -10.82
C ALA A 108 51.06 4.75 -9.52
N GLY A 109 50.55 4.12 -8.46
CA GLY A 109 50.27 4.79 -7.18
C GLY A 109 48.86 5.38 -7.08
N HIS A 110 48.10 5.43 -8.18
CA HIS A 110 46.72 5.89 -8.17
C HIS A 110 45.74 4.73 -7.90
N GLN A 111 44.52 5.07 -7.47
CA GLN A 111 43.46 4.10 -7.20
C GLN A 111 42.10 4.65 -7.63
N LEU A 112 41.18 3.77 -8.05
CA LEU A 112 39.79 4.16 -8.32
C LEU A 112 38.95 4.12 -7.04
N HIS A 113 38.21 5.20 -6.78
CA HIS A 113 37.29 5.39 -5.67
C HIS A 113 35.91 5.86 -6.15
N TRP A 114 34.97 5.96 -5.21
CA TRP A 114 33.67 6.60 -5.42
C TRP A 114 33.54 7.83 -4.54
N VAL A 115 33.00 8.90 -5.11
CA VAL A 115 32.47 10.06 -4.38
C VAL A 115 30.97 10.09 -4.61
N GLN A 116 30.21 10.13 -3.52
CA GLN A 116 28.74 10.24 -3.54
C GLN A 116 28.33 11.59 -2.95
N VAL A 117 27.59 12.38 -3.74
CA VAL A 117 27.01 13.66 -3.31
C VAL A 117 25.53 13.47 -3.09
N ILE A 118 25.05 13.68 -1.87
CA ILE A 118 23.66 13.48 -1.47
C ILE A 118 22.90 14.81 -1.46
N ASP A 119 21.75 14.83 -2.13
CA ASP A 119 20.72 15.87 -2.05
C ASP A 119 19.44 15.28 -1.44
N THR A 120 19.10 15.70 -0.23
CA THR A 120 17.96 15.16 0.52
C THR A 120 17.30 16.23 1.39
N ASN A 121 15.98 16.20 1.46
CA ASN A 121 15.21 17.08 2.36
C ASN A 121 15.16 16.56 3.81
N GLN A 122 15.78 15.41 4.09
CA GLN A 122 15.90 14.84 5.42
C GLN A 122 17.37 14.38 5.63
N PRO A 123 18.28 15.34 5.92
CA PRO A 123 19.68 15.01 6.17
C PRO A 123 19.83 14.25 7.50
N ALA A 124 20.79 13.32 7.53
CA ALA A 124 21.15 12.57 8.74
C ALA A 124 22.36 13.22 9.44
N GLY A 125 22.48 13.04 10.76
CA GLY A 125 23.67 13.49 11.49
C GLY A 125 23.83 15.01 11.62
N GLY A 126 22.76 15.79 11.45
CA GLY A 126 22.78 17.25 11.61
C GLY A 126 23.45 18.01 10.45
N THR A 127 23.69 17.35 9.31
CA THR A 127 24.26 17.98 8.12
C THR A 127 23.24 18.83 7.37
N SER A 128 23.73 19.79 6.57
CA SER A 128 22.93 20.47 5.55
C SER A 128 23.09 19.76 4.21
N THR A 129 22.06 19.81 3.38
CA THR A 129 22.12 19.29 2.01
C THR A 129 22.52 20.41 1.02
N PRO A 130 23.24 20.11 -0.09
CA PRO A 130 23.89 18.83 -0.39
C PRO A 130 25.13 18.57 0.48
N TYR A 131 25.54 17.30 0.59
CA TYR A 131 26.76 16.90 1.31
C TYR A 131 27.48 15.69 0.67
N ILE A 132 28.76 15.49 0.98
CA ILE A 132 29.53 14.30 0.57
C ILE A 132 29.35 13.17 1.61
N ASP A 133 29.14 11.96 1.12
CA ASP A 133 28.91 10.74 1.89
C ASP A 133 30.20 9.90 2.00
N PRO A 134 30.47 9.18 3.14
CA PRO A 134 29.54 8.80 4.20
C PRO A 134 29.30 9.88 5.27
N ARG A 135 28.10 9.90 5.86
CA ARG A 135 27.80 10.65 7.10
C ARG A 135 27.28 9.76 8.24
N PRO A 136 27.91 9.75 9.43
CA PRO A 136 29.18 10.41 9.78
C PRO A 136 30.36 9.91 8.93
N ASN A 137 31.35 10.78 8.71
CA ASN A 137 32.57 10.39 7.99
C ASN A 137 33.29 9.29 8.76
N ASP A 138 33.70 8.24 8.06
CA ASP A 138 34.48 7.14 8.62
C ASP A 138 35.98 7.45 8.69
N ASP A 139 36.48 8.30 7.79
CA ASP A 139 37.82 8.87 7.84
C ASP A 139 37.86 10.36 7.40
N THR A 140 39.06 10.86 7.05
CA THR A 140 39.27 12.27 6.64
C THR A 140 39.27 12.48 5.13
N LEU A 141 38.91 11.45 4.35
CA LEU A 141 38.91 11.46 2.89
C LEU A 141 37.47 11.68 2.36
N PRO A 142 37.31 12.18 1.12
CA PRO A 142 36.00 12.45 0.52
C PRO A 142 35.37 11.21 -0.14
N PHE A 143 35.80 10.01 0.26
CA PHE A 143 35.44 8.77 -0.42
C PHE A 143 34.34 8.04 0.32
N TYR A 144 33.44 7.41 -0.44
CA TYR A 144 32.35 6.60 0.10
C TYR A 144 32.85 5.41 0.94
N TRP A 145 33.97 4.83 0.51
CA TRP A 145 34.71 3.81 1.25
C TRP A 145 36.09 4.32 1.61
N THR A 146 36.53 3.92 2.79
CA THR A 146 37.92 4.10 3.21
C THR A 146 38.87 3.41 2.23
N THR A 147 40.13 3.86 2.19
CA THR A 147 41.17 3.24 1.35
C THR A 147 41.35 1.74 1.63
N ALA A 148 41.14 1.32 2.88
CA ALA A 148 41.22 -0.09 3.25
C ALA A 148 40.04 -0.91 2.70
N GLU A 149 38.81 -0.37 2.77
CA GLU A 149 37.60 -1.03 2.26
C GLU A 149 37.62 -1.14 0.73
N VAL A 150 38.06 -0.09 0.03
CA VAL A 150 38.05 -0.07 -1.45
C VAL A 150 39.12 -0.98 -2.06
N ALA A 151 40.18 -1.34 -1.32
CA ALA A 151 41.24 -2.22 -1.81
C ALA A 151 40.72 -3.60 -2.27
N GLY A 152 39.63 -4.10 -1.68
CA GLY A 152 38.96 -5.34 -2.11
C GLY A 152 37.92 -5.16 -3.22
N LYS A 153 37.63 -3.91 -3.62
CA LYS A 153 36.54 -3.53 -4.54
C LYS A 153 37.03 -2.85 -5.81
N SER A 154 38.30 -2.45 -5.83
CA SER A 154 38.95 -1.69 -6.88
C SER A 154 40.14 -2.46 -7.46
N THR A 155 40.29 -2.38 -8.77
CA THR A 155 41.48 -2.78 -9.51
C THR A 155 42.07 -1.55 -10.20
N SER A 156 43.15 -1.71 -10.95
CA SER A 156 43.69 -0.60 -11.74
C SER A 156 42.75 -0.11 -12.86
N LYS A 157 41.69 -0.86 -13.19
CA LYS A 157 40.75 -0.54 -14.28
C LYS A 157 39.29 -0.49 -13.89
N THR A 158 38.94 -1.01 -12.72
CA THR A 158 37.54 -1.15 -12.31
C THR A 158 37.34 -0.82 -10.85
N VAL A 159 36.15 -0.34 -10.50
CA VAL A 159 35.71 -0.24 -9.10
C VAL A 159 34.22 -0.55 -9.05
N SER A 160 33.80 -1.39 -8.11
CA SER A 160 32.37 -1.70 -7.89
C SER A 160 31.76 -0.73 -6.89
N PHE A 161 30.45 -0.52 -6.87
CA PHE A 161 29.70 0.29 -5.88
C PHE A 161 28.53 -0.53 -5.34
N SER A 162 28.21 -0.37 -4.06
CA SER A 162 27.02 -0.94 -3.45
C SER A 162 26.57 -0.09 -2.26
N ASP A 163 25.27 0.22 -2.19
CA ASP A 163 24.65 0.97 -1.10
C ASP A 163 23.17 0.57 -0.91
N PHE A 164 22.69 0.70 0.32
CA PHE A 164 21.28 0.71 0.66
C PHE A 164 20.95 2.02 1.40
N SER A 165 20.68 3.07 0.64
CA SER A 165 20.32 4.35 1.25
C SER A 165 18.90 4.29 1.79
N ARG A 166 18.70 4.69 3.05
CA ARG A 166 17.42 4.52 3.77
C ARG A 166 17.11 5.63 4.76
N ARG A 167 15.82 5.73 5.13
CA ARG A 167 15.32 6.50 6.27
C ARG A 167 14.24 5.74 7.05
N PRO A 168 14.11 5.98 8.36
CA PRO A 168 13.01 5.40 9.13
C PRO A 168 11.67 6.02 8.70
N PRO A 169 10.55 5.28 8.72
CA PRO A 169 9.20 5.81 8.45
C PRO A 169 8.84 7.03 9.28
N THR A 170 9.35 7.12 10.51
CA THR A 170 9.13 8.25 11.41
C THR A 170 9.63 9.58 10.84
N ALA A 171 10.53 9.56 9.85
CA ALA A 171 10.94 10.76 9.10
C ALA A 171 9.76 11.45 8.39
N LEU A 172 8.71 10.71 8.02
CA LEU A 172 7.49 11.28 7.41
C LEU A 172 6.70 12.21 8.34
N SER A 173 6.95 12.13 9.65
CA SER A 173 6.32 13.02 10.63
C SER A 173 6.89 14.44 10.61
N SER A 174 8.15 14.61 10.17
CA SER A 174 8.79 15.92 10.06
C SER A 174 8.85 16.44 8.64
N VAL A 175 8.94 15.56 7.64
CA VAL A 175 9.05 15.92 6.22
C VAL A 175 8.26 14.92 5.37
N ASN A 176 7.32 15.41 4.56
CA ASN A 176 6.49 14.57 3.68
C ASN A 176 6.28 15.24 2.31
N PRO A 177 6.77 14.65 1.20
CA PRO A 177 7.51 13.39 1.11
C PRO A 177 8.94 13.50 1.62
N VAL A 178 9.55 12.38 2.03
CA VAL A 178 11.03 12.31 2.13
C VAL A 178 11.58 12.06 0.74
N THR A 179 12.51 12.89 0.30
CA THR A 179 13.21 12.78 -0.98
C THR A 179 14.69 12.56 -0.71
N TRP A 180 15.27 11.54 -1.35
CA TRP A 180 16.70 11.25 -1.26
C TRP A 180 17.23 11.03 -2.67
N ASN A 181 18.21 11.83 -3.08
CA ASN A 181 18.89 11.71 -4.34
C ASN A 181 20.40 11.71 -4.11
N ALA A 182 21.13 11.00 -4.95
CA ALA A 182 22.57 10.97 -4.96
C ALA A 182 23.11 11.09 -6.37
N SER A 183 24.21 11.83 -6.50
CA SER A 183 25.08 11.83 -7.66
C SER A 183 26.32 11.01 -7.31
N LEU A 184 26.51 9.89 -8.01
CA LEU A 184 27.62 8.97 -7.80
C LEU A 184 28.65 9.12 -8.91
N TYR A 185 29.89 9.44 -8.54
CA TYR A 185 30.99 9.64 -9.47
C TYR A 185 32.16 8.70 -9.17
N ALA A 186 32.67 8.04 -10.21
CA ALA A 186 33.95 7.35 -10.12
C ALA A 186 35.07 8.39 -10.18
N VAL A 187 36.08 8.23 -9.33
CA VAL A 187 37.22 9.14 -9.27
C VAL A 187 38.54 8.38 -9.27
N GLU A 188 39.55 8.93 -9.92
CA GLU A 188 40.94 8.49 -9.81
C GLU A 188 41.64 9.32 -8.74
N TYR A 189 42.04 8.67 -7.64
CA TYR A 189 42.76 9.25 -6.52
C TYR A 189 44.27 9.08 -6.70
N ASP A 190 45.04 10.15 -6.51
CA ASP A 190 46.50 10.16 -6.71
C ASP A 190 47.32 9.65 -5.51
N GLY A 191 46.66 9.33 -4.39
CA GLY A 191 47.33 8.97 -3.13
C GLY A 191 47.65 10.15 -2.21
N ASN A 192 47.33 11.39 -2.61
CA ASN A 192 47.54 12.61 -1.82
C ASN A 192 46.21 13.35 -1.56
N ASN A 193 45.99 14.49 -2.22
CA ASN A 193 44.77 15.30 -2.10
C ASN A 193 44.27 15.70 -3.49
N SER A 194 44.51 14.88 -4.53
CA SER A 194 44.03 15.15 -5.88
C SER A 194 43.14 14.04 -6.40
N ILE A 195 42.04 14.43 -7.06
CA ILE A 195 41.17 13.50 -7.76
C ILE A 195 40.90 13.94 -9.19
N THR A 196 40.75 12.96 -10.09
CA THR A 196 40.15 13.16 -11.42
C THR A 196 38.76 12.55 -11.43
N VAL A 197 37.73 13.36 -11.71
CA VAL A 197 36.33 12.95 -11.68
C VAL A 197 35.87 12.50 -13.05
N HIS A 198 35.28 11.30 -13.15
CA HIS A 198 34.70 10.76 -14.37
C HIS A 198 33.18 10.99 -14.43
N ASP A 199 32.56 10.72 -15.59
CA ASP A 199 31.10 10.71 -15.70
C ASP A 199 30.50 9.71 -14.69
N GLY A 200 29.30 10.02 -14.24
CA GLY A 200 28.63 9.35 -13.13
C GLY A 200 27.22 8.89 -13.46
N VAL A 201 26.50 8.55 -12.39
CA VAL A 201 25.07 8.22 -12.44
C VAL A 201 24.34 8.89 -11.27
N SER A 202 23.15 9.41 -11.53
CA SER A 202 22.22 9.84 -10.48
C SER A 202 21.28 8.69 -10.12
N TRP A 203 21.00 8.53 -8.83
CA TRP A 203 20.01 7.58 -8.33
C TRP A 203 19.32 8.17 -7.10
N GLY A 204 18.13 7.68 -6.77
CA GLY A 204 17.38 8.20 -5.63
C GLY A 204 16.10 7.44 -5.31
N TRP A 205 15.36 7.93 -4.33
CA TRP A 205 14.05 7.41 -3.99
C TRP A 205 13.23 8.45 -3.24
N ASN A 206 11.92 8.26 -3.27
CA ASN A 206 10.95 9.03 -2.50
C ASN A 206 10.20 8.10 -1.57
N MET A 207 10.00 8.54 -0.33
CA MET A 207 9.19 7.83 0.65
C MET A 207 7.96 8.68 0.98
N LYS A 208 6.79 8.03 1.05
CA LYS A 208 5.48 8.66 1.29
C LYS A 208 4.60 7.76 2.15
N PRO A 209 3.58 8.29 2.84
CA PRO A 209 2.53 7.45 3.40
C PRO A 209 1.82 6.66 2.29
N ALA A 210 1.63 5.37 2.48
CA ALA A 210 1.08 4.47 1.46
C ALA A 210 -0.44 4.62 1.30
N THR A 211 -1.13 4.84 2.42
CA THR A 211 -2.60 4.74 2.55
C THR A 211 -3.32 6.07 2.31
N VAL A 212 -2.75 6.99 1.54
CA VAL A 212 -3.42 8.26 1.19
C VAL A 212 -4.23 8.09 -0.09
N GLY A 213 -5.50 8.49 -0.08
CA GLY A 213 -6.36 8.32 -1.26
C GLY A 213 -7.75 8.93 -1.12
N ASN A 214 -8.62 8.56 -2.06
CA ASN A 214 -10.03 8.91 -2.06
C ASN A 214 -10.88 7.67 -2.28
N SER A 215 -12.03 7.60 -1.63
CA SER A 215 -13.02 6.57 -1.91
C SER A 215 -13.95 6.97 -3.05
N GLY A 216 -14.71 6.00 -3.55
CA GLY A 216 -15.87 6.18 -4.42
C GLY A 216 -16.91 5.13 -4.08
N GLY A 217 -18.18 5.41 -4.38
CA GLY A 217 -19.28 4.46 -4.14
C GLY A 217 -20.26 4.46 -5.29
N VAL A 218 -20.63 3.27 -5.75
CA VAL A 218 -21.63 3.07 -6.80
C VAL A 218 -22.64 2.03 -6.36
N PHE A 219 -23.93 2.36 -6.44
CA PHE A 219 -25.00 1.41 -6.18
C PHE A 219 -25.28 0.54 -7.41
N ALA A 220 -25.41 -0.77 -7.22
CA ALA A 220 -25.59 -1.75 -8.29
C ALA A 220 -26.57 -2.86 -7.86
N SER A 221 -26.88 -3.77 -8.79
CA SER A 221 -27.51 -5.07 -8.48
C SER A 221 -28.72 -5.03 -7.52
N PRO A 222 -29.78 -4.26 -7.84
CA PRO A 222 -30.98 -4.22 -7.01
C PRO A 222 -31.67 -5.59 -6.97
N SER A 223 -32.20 -5.94 -5.80
CA SER A 223 -33.03 -7.13 -5.60
C SER A 223 -34.31 -6.77 -4.86
N PRO A 224 -35.51 -7.08 -5.41
CA PRO A 224 -35.72 -7.61 -6.75
C PRO A 224 -35.16 -6.67 -7.82
N THR A 225 -34.92 -7.19 -9.03
CA THR A 225 -34.48 -6.36 -10.15
C THR A 225 -35.48 -5.25 -10.44
N CYS A 226 -35.07 -4.23 -11.18
CA CYS A 226 -35.96 -3.14 -11.60
C CYS A 226 -36.22 -3.32 -13.10
N PRO A 227 -37.36 -3.92 -13.54
CA PRO A 227 -38.56 -4.36 -12.79
C PRO A 227 -38.44 -5.75 -12.10
N PRO A 228 -39.32 -6.10 -11.12
CA PRO A 228 -40.58 -5.45 -10.72
C PRO A 228 -40.46 -4.22 -9.81
N ALA A 229 -39.32 -4.00 -9.16
CA ALA A 229 -39.11 -2.76 -8.40
C ALA A 229 -39.04 -1.55 -9.34
N THR A 230 -39.33 -0.35 -8.82
CA THR A 230 -39.09 0.90 -9.54
C THR A 230 -37.83 1.54 -8.99
N CYS A 231 -36.81 1.76 -9.83
CA CYS A 231 -35.52 2.28 -9.37
C CYS A 231 -34.99 3.35 -10.33
N SER A 232 -34.26 4.32 -9.79
CA SER A 232 -33.51 5.32 -10.56
C SER A 232 -32.12 5.50 -9.95
N GLY A 233 -31.11 5.81 -10.77
CA GLY A 233 -29.74 6.09 -10.29
C GLY A 233 -28.84 4.86 -10.05
N ILE A 234 -29.26 3.66 -10.45
CA ILE A 234 -28.37 2.47 -10.48
C ILE A 234 -27.15 2.76 -11.37
N GLY A 235 -25.96 2.38 -10.90
CA GLY A 235 -24.68 2.70 -11.54
C GLY A 235 -24.12 4.07 -11.13
N THR A 236 -24.74 4.77 -10.17
CA THR A 236 -24.26 6.06 -9.67
C THR A 236 -24.08 6.03 -8.14
N SER A 237 -23.61 7.14 -7.55
CA SER A 237 -23.46 7.29 -6.10
C SER A 237 -24.76 7.60 -5.36
N ALA A 238 -25.90 7.68 -6.06
CA ALA A 238 -27.21 7.86 -5.45
C ALA A 238 -28.27 7.02 -6.17
N VAL A 239 -29.13 6.36 -5.40
CA VAL A 239 -30.21 5.51 -5.93
C VAL A 239 -31.49 5.81 -5.17
N SER A 240 -32.61 5.84 -5.88
CA SER A 240 -33.95 5.92 -5.30
C SER A 240 -34.80 4.75 -5.78
N TRP A 241 -35.76 4.31 -4.97
CA TRP A 241 -36.63 3.20 -5.29
C TRP A 241 -38.05 3.38 -4.76
N GLY A 242 -38.98 2.60 -5.33
CA GLY A 242 -40.38 2.61 -4.93
C GLY A 242 -41.23 3.67 -5.62
N LEU A 243 -42.54 3.46 -5.58
CA LEU A 243 -43.58 4.41 -5.98
C LEU A 243 -44.18 5.07 -4.74
N GLY A 244 -44.69 6.30 -4.88
CA GLY A 244 -45.22 7.08 -3.76
C GLY A 244 -44.14 8.03 -3.24
N ASP A 245 -43.75 7.86 -1.97
CA ASP A 245 -42.61 8.54 -1.36
C ASP A 245 -41.36 7.63 -1.46
N PRO A 246 -40.47 7.85 -2.44
CA PRO A 246 -39.42 6.89 -2.75
C PRO A 246 -38.37 6.81 -1.65
N GLY A 247 -38.01 5.60 -1.23
CA GLY A 247 -36.81 5.38 -0.43
C GLY A 247 -35.56 5.74 -1.26
N SER A 248 -34.51 6.25 -0.61
CA SER A 248 -33.26 6.54 -1.33
C SER A 248 -32.01 6.40 -0.49
N LEU A 249 -30.91 6.02 -1.15
CA LEU A 249 -29.57 5.98 -0.58
C LEU A 249 -28.63 6.83 -1.43
N SER A 250 -27.75 7.59 -0.78
CA SER A 250 -26.62 8.22 -1.45
C SER A 250 -25.32 8.01 -0.68
N PHE A 251 -24.22 7.86 -1.39
CA PHE A 251 -22.89 7.71 -0.84
C PHE A 251 -22.04 8.94 -1.19
N ALA A 252 -21.62 9.68 -0.16
CA ALA A 252 -20.65 10.75 -0.29
C ALA A 252 -19.26 10.24 0.06
N ALA A 253 -18.39 10.16 -0.96
CA ALA A 253 -17.00 9.77 -0.79
C ALA A 253 -16.23 10.69 0.16
N THR A 254 -15.14 10.18 0.73
CA THR A 254 -14.28 10.93 1.65
C THR A 254 -12.81 10.64 1.32
N ALA A 255 -11.97 11.68 1.38
CA ALA A 255 -10.53 11.52 1.32
C ALA A 255 -10.05 10.78 2.58
N PHE A 256 -9.10 9.87 2.43
CA PHE A 256 -8.60 9.06 3.53
C PHE A 256 -7.07 9.06 3.59
N ALA A 257 -6.54 8.91 4.80
CA ALA A 257 -5.12 8.74 5.09
C ALA A 257 -4.91 7.95 6.41
N PRO A 258 -5.53 6.76 6.56
CA PRO A 258 -5.47 6.03 7.82
C PRO A 258 -4.10 5.41 8.04
N VAL A 259 -3.74 5.19 9.29
CA VAL A 259 -2.71 4.20 9.63
C VAL A 259 -3.34 2.82 9.39
N VAL A 260 -2.61 1.90 8.75
CA VAL A 260 -3.01 0.52 8.56
C VAL A 260 -3.36 -0.11 9.91
N GLY A 261 -4.49 -0.81 9.97
CA GLY A 261 -5.04 -1.35 11.22
C GLY A 261 -5.98 -0.39 11.98
N ASP A 262 -5.89 0.93 11.78
CA ASP A 262 -6.79 1.89 12.41
C ASP A 262 -8.14 1.95 11.69
N LEU A 263 -9.17 2.34 12.46
CA LEU A 263 -10.49 2.64 11.90
C LEU A 263 -10.48 3.97 11.18
N PHE A 264 -11.13 4.01 10.02
CA PHE A 264 -11.30 5.25 9.27
C PHE A 264 -12.64 5.31 8.55
N LYS A 265 -13.06 6.54 8.27
CA LYS A 265 -14.27 6.82 7.49
C LYS A 265 -13.96 6.64 6.01
N VAL A 266 -14.64 5.69 5.37
CA VAL A 266 -14.57 5.50 3.92
C VAL A 266 -15.52 6.46 3.22
N GLY A 267 -16.66 6.78 3.81
CA GLY A 267 -17.60 7.74 3.25
C GLY A 267 -18.80 7.95 4.16
N THR A 268 -19.78 8.71 3.67
CA THR A 268 -21.03 8.97 4.38
C THR A 268 -22.19 8.38 3.59
N LEU A 269 -22.97 7.52 4.22
CA LEU A 269 -24.22 7.02 3.67
C LEU A 269 -25.36 7.93 4.13
N THR A 270 -26.19 8.41 3.20
CA THR A 270 -27.44 9.10 3.50
C THR A 270 -28.58 8.16 3.16
N TYR A 271 -29.50 7.94 4.10
CA TYR A 271 -30.68 7.11 3.90
C TYR A 271 -31.94 7.94 4.14
N HIS A 272 -32.82 7.96 3.15
CA HIS A 272 -34.18 8.46 3.26
C HIS A 272 -35.15 7.27 3.30
N ASN A 273 -35.88 7.15 4.42
CA ASN A 273 -36.91 6.14 4.60
C ASN A 273 -38.25 6.69 4.10
N GLY A 274 -38.61 6.35 2.86
CA GLY A 274 -39.85 6.81 2.22
C GLY A 274 -40.99 5.80 2.32
N ALA A 275 -42.22 6.28 2.38
CA ALA A 275 -43.43 5.44 2.39
C ALA A 275 -43.76 4.89 0.98
N THR A 276 -43.14 3.76 0.63
CA THR A 276 -43.28 3.15 -0.70
C THR A 276 -44.50 2.23 -0.85
N GLN A 277 -45.04 2.15 -2.07
CA GLN A 277 -46.13 1.21 -2.39
C GLN A 277 -45.64 -0.25 -2.34
N VAL A 278 -46.45 -1.14 -1.75
CA VAL A 278 -46.18 -2.59 -1.68
C VAL A 278 -45.81 -3.16 -3.06
N GLY A 279 -44.69 -3.88 -3.11
CA GLY A 279 -44.18 -4.52 -4.33
C GLY A 279 -43.34 -3.61 -5.24
N SER A 280 -43.19 -2.32 -4.92
CA SER A 280 -42.36 -1.39 -5.70
C SER A 280 -40.96 -1.16 -5.10
N ALA A 281 -40.73 -1.58 -3.86
CA ALA A 281 -39.49 -1.41 -3.12
C ALA A 281 -38.41 -2.44 -3.49
N VAL A 282 -37.17 -2.15 -3.11
CA VAL A 282 -36.06 -3.11 -3.13
C VAL A 282 -35.80 -3.65 -1.71
N ASP A 283 -35.34 -4.90 -1.65
CA ASP A 283 -34.93 -5.60 -0.43
C ASP A 283 -33.40 -5.63 -0.28
N ALA A 284 -32.65 -5.42 -1.35
CA ALA A 284 -31.20 -5.31 -1.32
C ALA A 284 -30.63 -4.49 -2.48
N LEU A 285 -29.44 -3.94 -2.26
CA LEU A 285 -28.62 -3.22 -3.24
C LEU A 285 -27.16 -3.63 -3.09
N GLY A 286 -26.45 -3.79 -4.21
CA GLY A 286 -24.99 -3.79 -4.20
C GLY A 286 -24.44 -2.38 -3.95
N LEU A 287 -23.35 -2.28 -3.20
CA LEU A 287 -22.54 -1.07 -3.09
C LEU A 287 -21.08 -1.44 -3.40
N ASP A 288 -20.60 -0.97 -4.55
CA ASP A 288 -19.21 -1.10 -4.97
C ASP A 288 -18.42 0.10 -4.44
N ILE A 289 -17.43 -0.16 -3.60
CA ILE A 289 -16.61 0.86 -2.95
C ILE A 289 -15.22 0.85 -3.58
N ALA A 290 -14.91 1.86 -4.38
CA ALA A 290 -13.57 2.02 -4.94
C ALA A 290 -12.65 2.70 -3.92
N LEU A 291 -11.44 2.16 -3.71
CA LEU A 291 -10.36 2.81 -2.97
C LEU A 291 -9.25 3.18 -3.95
N ASN A 292 -9.05 4.48 -4.15
CA ASN A 292 -8.06 5.02 -5.07
C ASN A 292 -6.90 5.63 -4.28
N PHE A 293 -5.84 4.85 -4.07
CA PHE A 293 -4.61 5.27 -3.42
C PHE A 293 -3.81 6.20 -4.35
N THR A 294 -3.39 7.34 -3.83
CA THR A 294 -2.61 8.35 -4.57
C THR A 294 -1.13 7.96 -4.69
N ASN A 295 -0.56 7.37 -3.64
CA ASN A 295 0.87 7.05 -3.59
C ASN A 295 1.19 5.60 -4.00
N VAL A 296 0.15 4.74 -4.09
CA VAL A 296 0.23 3.31 -4.39
C VAL A 296 -0.89 2.90 -5.33
N THR A 297 -0.93 3.51 -6.52
CA THR A 297 -2.02 3.31 -7.50
C THR A 297 -2.18 1.84 -7.93
N GLU A 298 -1.11 1.05 -7.85
CA GLU A 298 -1.07 -0.38 -8.12
C GLU A 298 -1.88 -1.19 -7.10
N ALA A 299 -2.14 -0.62 -5.91
CA ALA A 299 -2.97 -1.21 -4.87
C ALA A 299 -4.43 -0.71 -4.89
N ASN A 300 -4.83 0.05 -5.91
CA ASN A 300 -6.23 0.45 -6.07
C ASN A 300 -7.12 -0.79 -6.17
N LEU A 301 -8.26 -0.75 -5.46
CA LEU A 301 -9.18 -1.88 -5.39
C LEU A 301 -10.63 -1.41 -5.41
N THR A 302 -11.53 -2.32 -5.78
CA THR A 302 -12.98 -2.14 -5.60
C THR A 302 -13.48 -3.23 -4.66
N TYR A 303 -14.07 -2.82 -3.55
CA TYR A 303 -14.71 -3.70 -2.60
C TYR A 303 -16.18 -3.86 -2.96
N HIS A 304 -16.56 -5.08 -3.32
CA HIS A 304 -17.94 -5.43 -3.67
C HIS A 304 -18.71 -5.84 -2.42
N SER A 305 -19.76 -5.08 -2.11
CA SER A 305 -20.59 -5.33 -0.92
C SER A 305 -22.06 -5.39 -1.28
N GLN A 306 -22.86 -6.01 -0.40
CA GLN A 306 -24.31 -6.06 -0.54
C GLN A 306 -24.96 -5.49 0.72
N LEU A 307 -25.84 -4.53 0.52
CA LEU A 307 -26.73 -3.96 1.51
C LEU A 307 -28.07 -4.68 1.45
N SER A 308 -28.53 -5.19 2.58
CA SER A 308 -29.92 -5.60 2.79
C SER A 308 -30.69 -4.41 3.36
N ILE A 309 -31.89 -4.21 2.83
CA ILE A 309 -32.85 -3.19 3.23
C ILE A 309 -34.03 -3.94 3.84
N THR A 310 -34.46 -3.53 5.03
CA THR A 310 -35.65 -4.09 5.68
C THR A 310 -36.66 -2.98 5.87
N ASN A 311 -37.75 -3.08 5.11
CA ASN A 311 -38.91 -2.22 5.25
C ASN A 311 -39.81 -2.79 6.36
N THR A 312 -40.07 -2.00 7.38
CA THR A 312 -40.83 -2.38 8.58
C THR A 312 -42.30 -1.99 8.44
N PRO A 313 -43.24 -2.73 9.07
CA PRO A 313 -44.62 -2.26 9.15
C PRO A 313 -44.73 -0.99 9.99
N ASN A 314 -45.38 0.04 9.46
CA ASN A 314 -45.58 1.28 10.18
C ASN A 314 -46.58 1.11 11.32
N THR A 315 -46.23 1.62 12.50
CA THR A 315 -46.99 1.56 13.75
C THR A 315 -46.95 2.92 14.45
N ASP A 316 -47.60 3.06 15.60
CA ASP A 316 -47.53 4.28 16.42
C ASP A 316 -46.17 4.46 17.12
N ASP A 317 -45.30 3.44 17.13
CA ASP A 317 -43.93 3.53 17.65
C ASP A 317 -42.96 3.92 16.51
N PRO A 318 -42.39 5.13 16.51
CA PRO A 318 -41.51 5.60 15.44
C PRO A 318 -40.19 4.83 15.36
N VAL A 319 -39.75 4.17 16.44
CA VAL A 319 -38.55 3.34 16.45
C VAL A 319 -38.85 1.96 15.88
N ALA A 320 -40.01 1.37 16.20
CA ALA A 320 -40.43 0.10 15.64
C ALA A 320 -40.78 0.18 14.15
N SER A 321 -41.14 1.37 13.68
CA SER A 321 -41.46 1.69 12.28
C SER A 321 -40.24 2.20 11.49
N ALA A 322 -39.05 2.15 12.08
CA ALA A 322 -37.83 2.59 11.40
C ALA A 322 -37.33 1.49 10.47
N ASP A 323 -37.17 1.85 9.20
CA ASP A 323 -36.52 0.98 8.22
C ASP A 323 -35.02 1.03 8.42
N PHE A 324 -34.35 -0.05 8.05
CA PHE A 324 -32.92 -0.14 8.26
C PHE A 324 -32.17 -0.82 7.12
N VAL A 325 -30.89 -0.44 7.03
CA VAL A 325 -29.93 -1.03 6.11
C VAL A 325 -28.79 -1.68 6.87
N ARG A 326 -28.28 -2.79 6.33
CA ARG A 326 -27.09 -3.48 6.85
C ARG A 326 -26.30 -4.13 5.73
N PHE A 327 -24.99 -4.26 5.91
CA PHE A 327 -24.19 -5.10 5.02
C PHE A 327 -24.40 -6.58 5.36
N THR A 328 -24.56 -7.41 4.35
CA THR A 328 -24.76 -8.86 4.52
C THR A 328 -23.46 -9.66 4.45
N ASN A 329 -22.37 -9.03 4.02
CA ASN A 329 -21.05 -9.65 3.89
C ASN A 329 -20.08 -9.05 4.91
N GLY A 330 -19.11 -9.87 5.35
CA GLY A 330 -18.07 -9.45 6.29
C GLY A 330 -18.49 -9.49 7.76
N ALA A 331 -17.61 -9.02 8.65
CA ALA A 331 -17.84 -8.96 10.10
C ALA A 331 -18.71 -7.76 10.53
N PHE A 332 -19.61 -7.30 9.66
CA PHE A 332 -20.43 -6.12 9.88
C PHE A 332 -21.63 -6.45 10.77
N SER A 333 -21.67 -5.92 11.99
CA SER A 333 -22.69 -6.29 13.00
C SER A 333 -23.75 -5.21 13.25
N ASN A 334 -23.63 -4.05 12.61
CA ASN A 334 -24.52 -2.92 12.86
C ASN A 334 -25.62 -2.77 11.80
N THR A 335 -26.71 -2.12 12.18
CA THR A 335 -27.73 -1.61 11.25
C THR A 335 -27.78 -0.09 11.33
N PHE A 336 -28.11 0.56 10.22
CA PHE A 336 -28.43 1.98 10.18
C PHE A 336 -29.93 2.15 9.96
N ASN A 337 -30.62 2.66 10.97
CA ASN A 337 -32.07 2.76 11.06
C ASN A 337 -32.48 4.22 10.85
N VAL A 338 -33.54 4.46 10.08
CA VAL A 338 -34.09 5.81 9.85
C VAL A 338 -35.60 5.76 10.03
N VAL A 339 -36.13 6.68 10.82
CA VAL A 339 -37.59 6.77 11.08
C VAL A 339 -38.35 7.10 9.80
N GLU A 340 -39.61 6.67 9.71
CA GLU A 340 -40.46 6.90 8.53
C GLU A 340 -40.54 8.38 8.13
N GLY A 341 -40.43 8.65 6.83
CA GLY A 341 -40.37 10.00 6.24
C GLY A 341 -39.08 10.78 6.55
N GLY A 342 -38.19 10.20 7.36
CA GLY A 342 -36.94 10.81 7.79
C GLY A 342 -35.82 10.68 6.76
N THR A 343 -34.85 11.56 6.88
CA THR A 343 -33.55 11.45 6.20
C THR A 343 -32.46 11.61 7.23
N ALA A 344 -31.53 10.67 7.27
CA ALA A 344 -30.37 10.75 8.14
C ALA A 344 -29.10 10.29 7.41
N THR A 345 -27.96 10.55 8.02
CA THR A 345 -26.64 10.18 7.52
C THR A 345 -25.90 9.36 8.57
N ALA A 346 -25.06 8.42 8.13
CA ALA A 346 -24.10 7.73 8.99
C ALA A 346 -22.76 7.57 8.27
N ASP A 347 -21.67 7.62 9.03
CA ASP A 347 -20.32 7.36 8.54
C ASP A 347 -20.12 5.86 8.35
N LEU A 348 -19.65 5.45 7.17
CA LEU A 348 -19.23 4.08 6.91
C LEU A 348 -17.76 3.92 7.33
N MET A 349 -17.55 3.14 8.39
CA MET A 349 -16.24 2.91 8.98
C MET A 349 -15.63 1.61 8.44
N ALA A 350 -14.32 1.64 8.18
CA ALA A 350 -13.56 0.49 7.71
C ALA A 350 -12.16 0.45 8.32
N ARG A 351 -11.45 -0.63 8.03
CA ARG A 351 -10.05 -0.87 8.39
C ARG A 351 -9.30 -1.44 7.18
N LEU A 352 -8.04 -1.01 7.00
CA LEU A 352 -7.14 -1.61 6.03
C LEU A 352 -6.21 -2.61 6.71
N THR A 353 -6.01 -3.76 6.07
CA THR A 353 -5.03 -4.79 6.49
C THR A 353 -4.06 -5.04 5.33
N PRO A 354 -2.74 -5.15 5.56
CA PRO A 354 -1.79 -5.38 4.49
C PRO A 354 -1.90 -6.83 3.99
N VAL A 355 -1.91 -7.01 2.68
CA VAL A 355 -1.87 -8.35 2.07
C VAL A 355 -0.41 -8.75 1.89
N LEU A 356 0.04 -9.71 2.70
CA LEU A 356 1.43 -10.17 2.70
C LEU A 356 1.68 -11.21 1.60
N GLY A 357 2.67 -10.96 0.76
CA GLY A 357 3.31 -11.94 -0.12
C GLY A 357 4.61 -12.45 0.50
N VAL A 358 4.83 -13.75 0.45
CA VAL A 358 6.13 -14.34 0.77
C VAL A 358 7.04 -14.25 -0.45
N THR A 359 8.13 -13.49 -0.35
CA THR A 359 9.25 -13.59 -1.28
C THR A 359 10.34 -14.41 -0.60
N PRO A 360 10.89 -15.49 -1.22
CA PRO A 360 11.81 -16.40 -0.54
C PRO A 360 13.10 -15.73 -0.05
N ALA A 361 13.29 -15.73 1.28
CA ALA A 361 14.51 -15.65 2.09
C ALA A 361 15.82 -16.25 1.52
N LEU A 362 16.88 -15.49 1.23
CA LEU A 362 18.26 -15.98 1.21
C LEU A 362 19.10 -15.06 2.12
N VAL A 363 20.08 -15.64 2.83
CA VAL A 363 20.66 -15.12 4.08
C VAL A 363 21.98 -14.33 3.86
N GLY A 364 22.06 -13.09 4.36
CA GLY A 364 23.23 -12.58 5.10
C GLY A 364 23.96 -11.30 4.63
N GLY A 365 24.04 -10.28 5.51
CA GLY A 365 25.20 -9.36 5.66
C GLY A 365 25.01 -7.86 5.34
N GLY A 366 25.47 -6.98 6.26
CA GLY A 366 26.02 -5.61 6.04
C GLY A 366 25.16 -4.47 5.45
N ASP A 367 25.40 -3.22 5.90
CA ASP A 367 24.78 -1.99 5.34
C ASP A 367 25.47 -1.50 4.05
N LYS A 368 26.82 -1.59 3.99
CA LYS A 368 27.64 -1.15 2.84
C LYS A 368 27.86 -2.20 1.75
N ASP A 369 27.32 -3.41 1.92
CA ASP A 369 27.30 -4.48 0.92
C ASP A 369 26.02 -5.30 1.14
N PRO A 370 24.85 -4.79 0.71
CA PRO A 370 23.58 -5.51 0.80
C PRO A 370 23.58 -6.70 -0.16
N ASN A 371 24.35 -7.74 0.14
CA ASN A 371 24.15 -9.06 -0.43
C ASN A 371 22.95 -9.68 0.28
N THR A 372 21.73 -9.21 -0.01
CA THR A 372 20.43 -9.92 0.07
C THR A 372 19.26 -8.96 0.25
N MET A 373 18.18 -9.15 -0.50
CA MET A 373 16.83 -8.80 -0.05
C MET A 373 15.84 -9.87 -0.49
N PRO A 374 15.29 -10.62 0.47
CA PRO A 374 13.86 -10.91 0.41
C PRO A 374 13.20 -10.61 1.76
N GLY A 375 12.46 -9.50 1.79
CA GLY A 375 11.51 -9.21 2.86
C GLY A 375 10.12 -9.77 2.51
N LEU A 376 9.23 -9.81 3.51
CA LEU A 376 7.80 -9.90 3.23
C LEU A 376 7.42 -8.71 2.34
N ALA A 377 6.93 -8.98 1.14
CA ALA A 377 6.46 -7.95 0.24
C ALA A 377 4.96 -7.77 0.48
N VAL A 378 4.54 -6.60 0.93
CA VAL A 378 3.11 -6.27 0.92
C VAL A 378 2.69 -6.08 -0.54
N LEU A 379 1.73 -6.87 -1.01
CA LEU A 379 1.25 -6.85 -2.40
C LEU A 379 0.11 -5.85 -2.61
N GLY A 380 -0.52 -5.39 -1.53
CA GLY A 380 -1.64 -4.46 -1.55
C GLY A 380 -2.35 -4.42 -0.20
N PHE A 381 -3.62 -4.03 -0.22
CA PHE A 381 -4.45 -3.93 0.97
C PHE A 381 -5.74 -4.73 0.82
N GLU A 382 -6.24 -5.24 1.94
CA GLU A 382 -7.60 -5.73 2.08
C GLU A 382 -8.42 -4.69 2.85
N LEU A 383 -9.67 -4.47 2.42
CA LEU A 383 -10.62 -3.60 3.10
C LEU A 383 -11.61 -4.43 3.92
N GLU A 384 -11.72 -4.12 5.20
CA GLU A 384 -12.73 -4.68 6.09
C GLU A 384 -13.72 -3.59 6.50
N LEU A 385 -15.00 -3.73 6.14
CA LEU A 385 -16.05 -2.85 6.66
C LEU A 385 -16.36 -3.22 8.10
N ILE A 386 -16.37 -2.22 8.99
CA ILE A 386 -16.47 -2.43 10.43
C ILE A 386 -17.86 -2.10 10.96
N GLY A 387 -18.42 -0.95 10.57
CA GLY A 387 -19.69 -0.50 11.12
C GLY A 387 -20.13 0.86 10.61
N PHE A 388 -21.29 1.29 11.11
CA PHE A 388 -21.76 2.66 10.98
C PHE A 388 -21.41 3.48 12.22
N ALA A 389 -21.12 4.77 12.05
CA ALA A 389 -20.87 5.70 13.14
C ALA A 389 -21.54 7.07 12.90
N ASN A 390 -21.58 7.91 13.93
CA ASN A 390 -21.98 9.32 13.84
C ASN A 390 -23.33 9.56 13.13
N ALA A 391 -24.35 8.75 13.44
CA ALA A 391 -25.67 8.95 12.86
C ALA A 391 -26.24 10.34 13.21
N THR A 392 -26.77 11.06 12.23
CA THR A 392 -27.45 12.34 12.43
C THR A 392 -28.88 12.16 12.94
N ALA A 393 -29.49 13.26 13.38
CA ALA A 393 -30.87 13.25 13.88
C ALA A 393 -31.84 12.66 12.85
N GLY A 394 -32.78 11.84 13.32
CA GLY A 394 -33.70 11.07 12.47
C GLY A 394 -33.21 9.66 12.12
N GLY A 395 -31.95 9.33 12.44
CA GLY A 395 -31.42 7.99 12.33
C GLY A 395 -30.66 7.54 13.57
N PHE A 396 -30.43 6.24 13.68
CA PHE A 396 -29.67 5.65 14.77
C PHE A 396 -28.96 4.36 14.33
N VAL A 397 -27.80 4.10 14.94
CA VAL A 397 -27.03 2.87 14.73
C VAL A 397 -27.31 1.92 15.87
N THR A 398 -27.72 0.69 15.56
CA THR A 398 -27.77 -0.39 16.55
C THR A 398 -26.71 -1.42 16.22
N SER A 399 -25.98 -1.90 17.23
CA SER A 399 -25.31 -3.20 17.09
C SER A 399 -26.40 -4.25 17.19
N VAL A 400 -26.50 -5.12 16.19
CA VAL A 400 -27.27 -6.35 16.39
C VAL A 400 -26.50 -7.15 17.44
N ILE A 401 -27.09 -7.42 18.63
CA ILE A 401 -26.87 -8.54 19.59
C ILE A 401 -27.50 -8.14 20.96
N PRO A 402 -28.25 -9.00 21.71
CA PRO A 402 -28.55 -10.42 21.52
C PRO A 402 -30.04 -10.70 21.22
N GLU A 403 -30.32 -11.97 20.94
CA GLU A 403 -31.65 -12.56 20.79
C GLU A 403 -32.68 -11.98 21.77
N PRO A 404 -33.94 -11.84 21.33
CA PRO A 404 -34.98 -11.17 22.09
C PRO A 404 -35.01 -11.70 23.52
N ALA A 405 -35.23 -10.81 24.49
CA ALA A 405 -35.38 -11.15 25.92
C ALA A 405 -36.39 -12.29 26.17
N THR A 406 -37.18 -12.68 25.17
CA THR A 406 -37.96 -13.91 25.11
C THR A 406 -37.11 -15.17 25.33
N MET A 407 -35.90 -15.33 24.79
CA MET A 407 -35.09 -16.54 25.07
C MET A 407 -34.57 -16.57 26.51
N VAL A 408 -34.22 -15.42 27.09
CA VAL A 408 -33.88 -15.32 28.52
C VAL A 408 -35.10 -15.59 29.41
N LEU A 409 -36.29 -15.09 29.03
CA LEU A 409 -37.55 -15.37 29.71
C LEU A 409 -38.00 -16.83 29.57
N TRP A 410 -37.78 -17.46 28.42
CA TRP A 410 -38.05 -18.89 28.19
C TRP A 410 -37.10 -19.76 28.99
N MET A 411 -35.80 -19.45 29.03
CA MET A 411 -34.84 -20.17 29.86
C MET A 411 -35.12 -19.99 31.35
N ALA A 412 -35.39 -18.76 31.81
CA ALA A 412 -35.78 -18.49 33.20
C ALA A 412 -37.10 -19.20 33.56
N GLY A 413 -38.08 -19.23 32.65
CA GLY A 413 -39.34 -19.95 32.81
C GLY A 413 -39.17 -21.46 32.91
N LEU A 414 -38.31 -22.06 32.08
CA LEU A 414 -38.01 -23.49 32.12
C LEU A 414 -37.24 -23.89 33.39
N PHE A 415 -36.27 -23.08 33.84
CA PHE A 415 -35.59 -23.30 35.12
C PHE A 415 -36.55 -23.16 36.32
N GLY A 416 -37.48 -22.19 36.27
CA GLY A 416 -38.53 -22.02 37.28
C GLY A 416 -39.47 -23.24 37.35
N LEU A 417 -39.90 -23.78 36.21
CA LEU A 417 -40.74 -24.97 36.13
C LEU A 417 -40.02 -26.24 36.64
N GLY A 418 -38.73 -26.41 36.33
CA GLY A 418 -37.93 -27.52 36.85
C GLY A 418 -37.78 -27.49 38.39
N LEU A 419 -37.60 -26.30 38.98
CA LEU A 419 -37.55 -26.13 40.43
C LEU A 419 -38.92 -26.36 41.10
N ALA A 420 -40.02 -25.95 40.45
CA ALA A 420 -41.37 -26.20 40.93
C ALA A 420 -41.74 -27.69 40.89
N GLN A 421 -41.32 -28.43 39.86
CA GLN A 421 -41.53 -29.88 39.78
C GLN A 421 -40.73 -30.66 40.84
N ARG A 422 -39.49 -30.24 41.14
CA ARG A 422 -38.71 -30.85 42.23
C ARG A 422 -39.33 -30.67 43.61
N ARG A 423 -40.09 -29.59 43.86
CA ARG A 423 -40.82 -29.39 45.12
C ARG A 423 -42.04 -30.30 45.26
N ARG A 424 -42.67 -30.74 44.17
CA ARG A 424 -43.83 -31.66 44.20
C ARG A 424 -43.43 -33.13 44.39
N GLY A 425 -42.15 -33.47 44.21
CA GLY A 425 -41.66 -34.85 44.30
C GLY A 425 -41.04 -35.26 45.64
N ARG A 426 -41.07 -34.43 46.69
CA ARG A 426 -40.58 -34.85 48.02
C ARG A 426 -41.68 -35.58 48.78
N PRO A 427 -41.60 -36.92 48.97
CA PRO A 427 -42.50 -37.61 49.88
C PRO A 427 -42.31 -37.06 51.30
N ALA A 428 -43.41 -36.80 51.98
CA ALA A 428 -43.42 -36.35 53.36
C ALA A 428 -42.69 -37.41 54.23
N ALA A 429 -41.54 -37.03 54.78
CA ALA A 429 -40.87 -37.85 55.79
C ALA A 429 -41.78 -37.90 57.02
N GLY A 430 -42.32 -39.09 57.28
CA GLY A 430 -43.16 -39.37 58.43
C GLY A 430 -42.42 -39.09 59.73
N ALA A 431 -43.07 -38.32 60.59
CA ALA A 431 -42.70 -38.11 61.99
C ALA A 431 -43.42 -39.14 62.88
N GLY A 432 -42.74 -39.61 63.93
CA GLY A 432 -43.34 -40.31 65.08
C GLY A 432 -42.79 -41.73 65.26
N ALA A 433 -41.84 -42.05 66.15
CA ALA A 433 -41.71 -41.87 67.61
C ALA A 433 -42.20 -43.10 68.42
N GLY A 434 -41.26 -43.70 69.16
CA GLY A 434 -41.39 -44.36 70.49
C GLY A 434 -42.43 -45.46 70.69
N VAL A 435 -41.99 -46.68 71.07
CA VAL A 435 -41.65 -47.15 72.42
C VAL A 435 -40.74 -48.37 72.29
#